data_AF-A0A924YS76-F1
#
_entry.id   AF-A0A924YS76-F1
#
_cell.length_a   1.000
_cell.length_b   1.000
_cell.length_c   1.000
_cell.angle_alpha   90.00
_cell.angle_beta   90.00
_cell.angle_gamma   90.00
#
_symmetry.space_group_name_H-M   'P 1'
#
loop_
_entity.id
_entity.type
_entity.pdbx_description
1 polymer ?
#
loop_
_entity_poly.entity_id
_entity_poly.type
_entity_poly.pdbx_seq_one_letter_code
_entity_poly.pdbx_strand_id
1 'polypeptide(L)'
;MSASLWISLCGINSADQKAVLARRTSKMTDPYRDLRGFTAEKKPAEPQHVSKVLSELIARKGLARVHGVEQLQQAWRTVAGNEMGNQTRVMELTRGVLNIGVGSSALFSELAGFHKQALLEQLQQQFAHLKIRDLKFRLKTDLK
;
A
#
# COMPACT_ATOMS: atom_id res chain seq x y z
N MET A 1 -34.59 9.03 94.79
CA MET A 1 -33.77 9.48 93.65
C MET A 1 -34.70 10.19 92.67
N SER A 2 -35.10 11.40 93.04
CA SER A 2 -34.72 12.68 92.41
C SER A 2 -35.26 12.85 90.99
N ALA A 3 -36.55 13.18 90.94
CA ALA A 3 -37.18 13.84 89.81
C ALA A 3 -36.81 15.34 89.89
N SER A 4 -36.32 15.89 88.80
CA SER A 4 -36.12 17.33 88.66
C SER A 4 -36.62 17.74 87.29
N LEU A 5 -37.44 18.78 87.34
CA LEU A 5 -38.00 19.57 86.26
C LEU A 5 -36.97 19.82 85.13
N TRP A 6 -37.46 20.10 83.94
CA TRP A 6 -37.43 21.44 83.33
C TRP A 6 -38.18 21.38 82.00
N ILE A 7 -39.28 22.14 81.93
CA ILE A 7 -39.94 22.53 80.69
C ILE A 7 -39.19 23.78 80.22
N SER A 8 -38.65 23.78 79.00
CA SER A 8 -38.32 25.02 78.32
C SER A 8 -38.28 24.86 76.80
N LEU A 9 -39.20 25.60 76.16
CA LEU A 9 -39.11 26.23 74.85
C LEU A 9 -38.35 25.51 73.73
N CYS A 10 -39.11 25.00 72.76
CA CYS A 10 -38.94 25.51 71.40
C CYS A 10 -40.26 25.35 70.63
N GLY A 11 -40.92 26.48 70.38
CA GLY A 11 -42.01 26.53 69.41
C GLY A 11 -41.42 26.35 68.02
N ILE A 12 -41.83 25.30 67.34
CA ILE A 12 -41.66 25.19 65.88
C ILE A 12 -42.99 24.75 65.30
N ASN A 13 -43.39 25.56 64.33
CA ASN A 13 -44.71 25.68 63.74
C ASN A 13 -45.08 24.47 62.88
N SER A 14 -46.39 24.20 62.84
CA SER A 14 -47.05 23.09 62.14
C SER A 14 -47.09 23.26 60.60
N ALA A 15 -45.97 23.57 59.97
CA ALA A 15 -45.91 23.92 58.53
C ALA A 15 -44.86 23.16 57.71
N ASP A 16 -44.19 22.14 58.28
CA ASP A 16 -43.06 21.46 57.64
C ASP A 16 -43.34 19.97 57.30
N GLN A 17 -44.55 19.65 56.83
CA GLN A 17 -44.96 18.27 56.50
C GLN A 17 -45.42 18.08 55.04
N LYS A 18 -45.19 19.05 54.16
CA LYS A 18 -45.62 18.98 52.74
C LYS A 18 -44.49 19.06 51.69
N ALA A 19 -43.24 18.82 52.07
CA ALA A 19 -42.11 18.94 51.15
C ALA A 19 -41.49 17.60 50.67
N VAL A 20 -42.08 16.44 50.99
CA VAL A 20 -41.47 15.12 50.71
C VAL A 20 -42.08 14.37 49.51
N LEU A 21 -43.09 14.91 48.82
CA LEU A 21 -43.79 14.20 47.73
C LEU A 21 -43.78 14.90 46.36
N ALA A 22 -42.83 15.80 46.09
CA ALA A 22 -42.63 16.32 44.74
C ALA A 22 -41.65 15.42 43.96
N ARG A 23 -42.24 14.42 43.30
CA ARG A 23 -41.55 13.47 42.42
C ARG A 23 -40.84 14.19 41.27
N ARG A 24 -39.50 14.11 41.29
CA ARG A 24 -38.63 13.66 40.19
C ARG A 24 -39.25 13.72 38.78
N THR A 25 -39.06 14.84 38.07
CA THR A 25 -39.04 14.87 36.60
C THR A 25 -37.79 15.61 36.14
N SER A 26 -36.64 15.02 36.43
CA SER A 26 -35.41 15.39 35.72
C SER A 26 -35.64 15.07 34.24
N LYS A 27 -35.62 16.11 33.40
CA LYS A 27 -35.60 15.97 31.95
C LYS A 27 -34.33 15.20 31.60
N MET A 28 -34.45 13.88 31.46
CA MET A 28 -33.40 13.03 30.91
C MET A 28 -33.23 13.44 29.45
N THR A 29 -32.35 14.41 29.20
CA THR A 29 -31.85 14.72 27.87
C THR A 29 -31.10 13.49 27.39
N ASP A 30 -31.64 12.86 26.37
CA ASP A 30 -31.09 11.69 25.68
C ASP A 30 -29.57 11.84 25.48
N PRO A 31 -28.73 11.09 26.23
CA PRO A 31 -27.27 11.20 26.13
C PRO A 31 -26.73 10.62 24.80
N TYR A 32 -27.59 10.02 23.97
CA TYR A 32 -27.23 9.44 22.68
C TYR A 32 -27.50 10.36 21.48
N ARG A 33 -27.87 11.63 21.71
CA ARG A 33 -28.15 12.58 20.61
C ARG A 33 -26.92 12.88 19.74
N ASP A 34 -25.71 12.79 20.29
CA ASP A 34 -24.45 13.13 19.60
C ASP A 34 -23.88 11.97 18.77
N LEU A 35 -24.34 10.73 19.00
CA LEU A 35 -23.85 9.55 18.26
C LEU A 35 -24.47 9.38 16.86
N ARG A 36 -25.30 10.34 16.42
CA ARG A 36 -25.92 10.36 15.07
C ARG A 36 -25.11 11.14 14.02
N GLY A 37 -23.81 11.35 14.25
CA GLY A 37 -22.91 12.05 13.31
C GLY A 37 -22.17 11.17 12.29
N PHE A 38 -22.29 9.83 12.35
CA PHE A 38 -21.58 8.92 11.43
C PHE A 38 -22.43 8.48 10.24
N THR A 39 -23.15 9.39 9.60
CA THR A 39 -23.49 9.17 8.19
C THR A 39 -22.22 9.43 7.41
N ALA A 40 -21.47 8.37 7.12
CA ALA A 40 -20.39 8.42 6.14
C ALA A 40 -20.98 9.02 4.86
N GLU A 41 -20.69 10.29 4.61
CA GLU A 41 -21.07 10.96 3.37
C GLU A 41 -20.37 10.21 2.23
N LYS A 42 -21.10 9.26 1.66
CA LYS A 42 -20.69 8.56 0.46
C LYS A 42 -20.78 9.60 -0.63
N LYS A 43 -19.70 10.36 -0.83
CA LYS A 43 -19.53 11.24 -2.00
C LYS A 43 -20.00 10.44 -3.20
N PRO A 44 -21.00 10.92 -3.96
CA PRO A 44 -21.45 10.19 -5.13
C PRO A 44 -20.22 9.98 -6.01
N ALA A 45 -19.85 8.71 -6.21
CA ALA A 45 -18.80 8.36 -7.15
C ALA A 45 -19.36 8.72 -8.52
N GLU A 46 -19.10 9.94 -8.95
CA GLU A 46 -19.33 10.37 -10.32
C GLU A 46 -18.68 9.28 -11.20
N PRO A 47 -19.43 8.65 -12.11
CA PRO A 47 -18.95 7.50 -12.85
C PRO A 47 -17.72 7.94 -13.64
N GLN A 48 -16.54 7.63 -13.11
CA GLN A 48 -15.31 7.92 -13.80
C GLN A 48 -15.37 7.17 -15.11
N HIS A 49 -15.28 7.91 -16.20
CA HIS A 49 -15.24 7.34 -17.54
C HIS A 49 -14.22 6.21 -17.53
N VAL A 50 -14.67 4.99 -17.85
CA VAL A 50 -13.82 3.80 -17.85
C VAL A 50 -12.56 4.01 -18.69
N SER A 51 -12.64 4.86 -19.72
CA SER A 51 -11.49 5.27 -20.53
C SER A 51 -10.43 6.04 -19.74
N LYS A 52 -10.82 6.91 -18.79
CA LYS A 52 -9.87 7.68 -17.96
C LYS A 52 -9.14 6.77 -16.97
N VAL A 53 -9.86 5.89 -16.28
CA VAL A 53 -9.27 4.92 -15.34
C VAL A 53 -8.36 3.93 -16.08
N LEU A 54 -8.79 3.41 -17.23
CA LEU A 54 -7.96 2.53 -18.05
C LEU A 54 -6.71 3.23 -18.57
N SER A 55 -6.82 4.47 -19.04
CA SER A 55 -5.69 5.27 -19.51
C SER A 55 -4.68 5.52 -18.40
N GLU A 56 -5.15 5.84 -17.19
CA GLU A 56 -4.29 6.05 -16.03
C GLU A 56 -3.61 4.76 -15.58
N LEU A 57 -4.30 3.62 -15.60
CA LEU A 57 -3.71 2.31 -15.31
C LEU A 57 -2.67 1.91 -16.37
N ILE A 58 -2.95 2.14 -17.64
CA ILE A 58 -2.00 1.89 -18.74
C ILE A 58 -0.76 2.79 -18.58
N ALA A 59 -0.95 4.07 -18.30
CA ALA A 59 0.15 5.02 -18.08
C ALA A 59 1.02 4.60 -16.88
N ARG A 60 0.40 4.32 -15.73
CA ARG A 60 1.10 3.89 -14.52
C ARG A 60 1.85 2.57 -14.73
N LYS A 61 1.20 1.57 -15.34
CA LYS A 61 1.81 0.26 -15.62
C LYS A 61 2.91 0.36 -16.69
N GLY A 62 2.74 1.22 -17.68
CA GLY A 62 3.73 1.52 -18.71
C GLY A 62 4.99 2.15 -18.10
N LEU A 63 4.85 3.20 -17.29
CA LEU A 63 5.96 3.86 -16.60
C LEU A 63 6.68 2.91 -15.63
N ALA A 64 5.93 2.15 -14.83
CA ALA A 64 6.52 1.15 -13.93
C ALA A 64 7.29 0.06 -14.69
N ARG A 65 6.78 -0.38 -15.85
CA ARG A 65 7.47 -1.34 -16.72
C ARG A 65 8.76 -0.75 -17.30
N VAL A 66 8.70 0.48 -17.83
CA VAL A 66 9.88 1.16 -18.40
C VAL A 66 10.96 1.33 -17.34
N HIS A 67 10.61 1.84 -16.17
CA HIS A 67 11.57 2.03 -15.08
C HIS A 67 12.18 0.71 -14.59
N GLY A 68 11.36 -0.36 -14.48
CA GLY A 68 11.85 -1.69 -14.14
C GLY A 68 12.80 -2.25 -15.21
N VAL A 69 12.49 -2.06 -16.49
CA VAL A 69 13.37 -2.52 -17.59
C VAL A 69 14.68 -1.74 -17.62
N GLU A 70 14.67 -0.42 -17.36
CA GLU A 70 15.89 0.39 -17.28
C GLU A 70 16.81 -0.05 -16.13
N GLN A 71 16.26 -0.33 -14.95
CA GLN A 71 17.02 -0.89 -13.82
C GLN A 71 17.66 -2.23 -14.18
N LEU A 72 16.91 -3.11 -14.85
CA LEU A 72 17.42 -4.39 -15.33
C LEU A 72 18.48 -4.23 -16.42
N GLN A 73 18.30 -3.26 -17.33
CA GLN A 73 19.28 -2.94 -18.37
C GLN A 73 20.58 -2.44 -17.75
N GLN A 74 20.52 -1.64 -16.69
CA GLN A 74 21.71 -1.18 -15.98
C GLN A 74 22.43 -2.34 -15.29
N ALA A 75 21.70 -3.19 -14.56
CA ALA A 75 22.27 -4.39 -13.95
C ALA A 75 22.93 -5.32 -14.97
N TRP A 76 22.27 -5.51 -16.12
CA TRP A 76 22.81 -6.28 -17.23
C TRP A 76 24.11 -5.68 -17.78
N ARG A 77 24.16 -4.37 -18.03
CA ARG A 77 25.38 -3.71 -18.53
C ARG A 77 26.56 -3.81 -17.56
N THR A 78 26.31 -3.78 -16.26
CA THR A 78 27.36 -3.97 -15.23
C THR A 78 28.00 -5.36 -15.33
N VAL A 79 27.21 -6.40 -15.60
CA VAL A 79 27.69 -7.79 -15.64
C VAL A 79 28.22 -8.18 -17.02
N ALA A 80 27.49 -7.85 -18.09
CA ALA A 80 27.85 -8.19 -19.46
C ALA A 80 29.00 -7.34 -20.02
N GLY A 81 29.32 -6.23 -19.36
CA GLY A 81 30.32 -5.27 -19.84
C GLY A 81 29.84 -4.46 -21.05
N ASN A 82 30.68 -3.52 -21.46
CA ASN A 82 30.28 -2.50 -22.45
C ASN A 82 30.14 -3.08 -23.87
N GLU A 83 31.02 -4.00 -24.26
CA GLU A 83 31.05 -4.63 -25.59
C GLU A 83 29.76 -5.39 -25.91
N MET A 84 29.36 -6.29 -25.00
CA MET A 84 28.15 -7.10 -25.16
C MET A 84 26.89 -6.31 -24.77
N GLY A 85 26.98 -5.46 -23.75
CA GLY A 85 25.87 -4.62 -23.28
C GLY A 85 25.33 -3.65 -24.33
N ASN A 86 26.17 -3.20 -25.28
CA ASN A 86 25.75 -2.31 -26.37
C ASN A 86 25.03 -3.05 -27.51
N GLN A 87 25.32 -4.33 -27.71
CA GLN A 87 24.71 -5.17 -28.76
C GLN A 87 23.53 -6.01 -28.25
N THR A 88 23.14 -5.79 -26.99
CA THR A 88 22.07 -6.53 -26.30
C THR A 88 21.11 -5.60 -25.57
N ARG A 89 19.84 -6.00 -25.51
CA ARG A 89 18.80 -5.22 -24.84
C ARG A 89 17.92 -6.11 -23.98
N VAL A 90 17.77 -5.74 -22.71
CA VAL A 90 16.82 -6.36 -21.80
C VAL A 90 15.41 -6.03 -22.26
N MET A 91 14.61 -7.08 -22.42
CA MET A 91 13.22 -6.98 -22.87
C MET A 91 12.27 -6.97 -21.66
N GLU A 92 12.39 -7.99 -20.81
CA GLU A 92 11.54 -8.17 -19.64
C GLU A 92 12.09 -9.26 -18.71
N LEU A 93 11.70 -9.19 -17.44
CA LEU A 93 11.92 -10.23 -16.44
C LEU A 93 10.57 -10.89 -16.12
N THR A 94 10.40 -12.14 -16.56
CA THR A 94 9.13 -12.87 -16.40
C THR A 94 9.37 -14.15 -15.61
N ARG A 95 8.72 -14.28 -14.45
CA ARG A 95 8.87 -15.44 -13.54
C ARG A 95 10.35 -15.73 -13.20
N GLY A 96 11.16 -14.69 -13.01
CA GLY A 96 12.60 -14.82 -12.74
C GLY A 96 13.44 -15.21 -13.96
N VAL A 97 12.89 -15.25 -15.16
CA VAL A 97 13.66 -15.46 -16.39
C VAL A 97 13.88 -14.11 -17.08
N LEU A 98 15.14 -13.72 -17.25
CA LEU A 98 15.50 -12.47 -17.91
C LEU A 98 15.57 -12.70 -19.42
N ASN A 99 14.70 -12.03 -20.16
CA ASN A 99 14.65 -12.10 -21.62
C ASN A 99 15.53 -10.99 -22.23
N ILE A 100 16.47 -11.38 -23.07
CA ILE A 100 17.46 -10.49 -23.66
C ILE A 100 17.39 -10.60 -25.18
N GLY A 101 17.17 -9.46 -25.83
CA GLY A 101 17.26 -9.29 -27.27
C GLY A 101 18.71 -9.13 -27.71
N VAL A 102 19.12 -9.86 -28.75
CA VAL A 102 20.46 -9.83 -29.32
C VAL A 102 20.39 -9.48 -30.80
N GLY A 103 21.25 -8.57 -31.26
CA GLY A 103 21.20 -8.04 -32.63
C GLY A 103 21.95 -8.87 -33.66
N SER A 104 22.90 -9.69 -33.22
CA SER A 104 23.76 -10.50 -34.08
C SER A 104 23.63 -11.99 -33.77
N SER A 105 23.54 -12.82 -34.82
CA SER A 105 23.48 -14.28 -34.70
C SER A 105 24.76 -14.87 -34.09
N ALA A 106 25.92 -14.29 -34.41
CA ALA A 106 27.20 -14.69 -33.84
C ALA A 106 27.20 -14.45 -32.32
N LEU A 107 26.85 -13.24 -31.90
CA LEU A 107 26.81 -12.87 -30.48
C LEU A 107 25.77 -13.69 -29.70
N PHE A 108 24.62 -14.00 -30.32
CA PHE A 108 23.63 -14.91 -29.71
C PHE A 108 24.23 -16.29 -29.42
N SER A 109 24.97 -16.86 -30.37
CA SER A 109 25.57 -18.19 -30.24
C SER A 109 26.67 -18.21 -29.17
N GLU A 110 27.49 -17.16 -29.11
CA GLU A 110 28.51 -16.99 -28.07
C GLU A 110 27.87 -16.87 -26.68
N LEU A 111 26.86 -16.00 -26.53
CA LEU A 111 26.17 -15.80 -25.26
C LEU A 111 25.44 -17.05 -24.79
N ALA A 112 24.70 -17.70 -25.69
CA ALA A 112 23.91 -18.89 -25.35
C ALA A 112 24.79 -20.11 -25.05
N GLY A 113 25.92 -20.25 -25.75
CA GLY A 113 26.81 -21.41 -25.65
C GLY A 113 27.86 -21.31 -24.54
N PHE A 114 28.48 -20.14 -24.37
CA PHE A 114 29.68 -20.01 -23.53
C PHE A 114 29.47 -19.10 -22.31
N HIS A 115 28.76 -17.99 -22.48
CA HIS A 115 28.68 -16.97 -21.43
C HIS A 115 27.43 -17.06 -20.54
N LYS A 116 26.40 -17.82 -20.94
CA LYS A 116 25.12 -17.89 -20.23
C LYS A 116 25.28 -18.19 -18.74
N GLN A 117 26.04 -19.24 -18.41
CA GLN A 117 26.19 -19.71 -17.03
C GLN A 117 26.97 -18.69 -16.18
N ALA A 118 28.11 -18.22 -16.69
CA ALA A 118 28.93 -17.23 -15.99
C ALA A 118 28.17 -15.91 -15.74
N LEU A 119 27.43 -15.42 -16.74
CA LEU A 119 26.63 -14.20 -16.60
C LEU A 119 25.46 -14.39 -15.62
N LEU A 120 24.83 -15.57 -15.60
CA LEU A 120 23.77 -15.88 -14.64
C LEU A 120 24.30 -15.88 -13.20
N GLU A 121 25.45 -16.51 -12.97
CA GLU A 121 26.08 -16.55 -11.65
C GLU A 121 26.47 -15.15 -11.17
N GLN A 122 27.09 -14.34 -12.03
CA GLN A 122 27.43 -12.95 -11.70
C GLN A 122 26.20 -12.09 -11.40
N LEU A 123 25.11 -12.25 -12.16
CA LEU A 123 23.84 -11.57 -11.89
C LEU A 123 23.24 -11.99 -10.55
N GLN A 124 23.30 -13.27 -10.21
CA GLN A 124 22.80 -13.77 -8.93
C GLN A 124 23.64 -13.27 -7.75
N GLN A 125 24.96 -13.19 -7.91
CA GLN A 125 25.88 -12.69 -6.89
C GLN A 125 25.73 -11.19 -6.66
N GLN A 126 25.70 -10.38 -7.71
CA GLN A 126 25.66 -8.92 -7.60
C GLN A 126 24.24 -8.38 -7.40
N PHE A 127 23.22 -9.06 -7.93
CA PHE A 127 21.83 -8.60 -7.95
C PHE A 127 20.84 -9.64 -7.41
N ALA A 128 21.16 -10.25 -6.27
CA ALA A 128 20.30 -11.25 -5.60
C ALA A 128 18.86 -10.76 -5.35
N HIS A 129 18.67 -9.45 -5.13
CA HIS A 129 17.35 -8.84 -4.90
C HIS A 129 16.39 -8.96 -6.11
N LEU A 130 16.92 -9.09 -7.33
CA LEU A 130 16.14 -9.22 -8.57
C LEU A 130 15.56 -10.63 -8.78
N LYS A 131 15.99 -11.63 -7.98
CA LYS A 131 15.53 -13.02 -8.03
C LYS A 131 15.60 -13.64 -9.45
N ILE A 132 16.70 -13.39 -10.15
CA ILE A 132 16.95 -13.95 -11.50
C ILE A 132 17.32 -15.42 -11.37
N ARG A 133 16.57 -16.29 -12.05
CA ARG A 133 16.71 -17.75 -12.04
C ARG A 133 17.30 -18.30 -13.33
N ASP A 134 17.03 -17.66 -14.46
CA ASP A 134 17.51 -18.10 -15.77
C ASP A 134 17.63 -16.93 -16.75
N LEU A 135 18.41 -17.13 -17.81
CA LEU A 135 18.60 -16.21 -18.92
C LEU A 135 18.07 -16.82 -20.22
N LYS A 136 17.28 -16.03 -20.95
CA LYS A 136 16.77 -16.42 -22.27
C LYS A 136 17.13 -15.38 -23.31
N PHE A 137 17.98 -15.78 -24.24
CA PHE A 137 18.36 -14.95 -25.38
C PHE A 137 17.36 -15.11 -26.52
N ARG A 138 17.11 -14.03 -27.25
CA ARG A 138 16.26 -13.99 -28.45
C ARG A 138 16.91 -13.10 -29.49
N LEU A 139 16.91 -13.54 -30.75
CA LEU A 139 17.33 -12.67 -31.85
C LEU A 139 16.31 -11.55 -32.07
N LYS A 140 16.80 -10.33 -32.24
CA LYS A 140 16.03 -9.11 -32.46
C LYS A 140 16.70 -8.32 -33.58
N THR A 141 16.08 -8.31 -34.75
CA THR A 141 16.54 -7.54 -35.93
C THR A 141 16.42 -6.02 -35.73
N ASP A 142 15.50 -5.58 -34.88
CA ASP A 142 15.31 -4.16 -34.55
C ASP A 142 15.84 -3.91 -33.13
N LEU A 143 17.15 -3.79 -33.00
CA LEU A 143 17.79 -3.19 -31.83
C LEU A 143 18.19 -1.77 -32.23
N LYS A 144 17.28 -0.82 -32.01
CA LYS A 144 17.50 0.60 -32.30
C LYS A 144 17.71 1.40 -31.02
#